data_AF-A0A2Z6ZTX5-F1
#
_entry.id   AF-A0A2Z6ZTX5-F1
#
_cell.length_a   1.000
_cell.length_b   1.000
_cell.length_c   1.000
_cell.angle_alpha   90.00
_cell.angle_beta   90.00
_cell.angle_gamma   90.00
#
_symmetry.space_group_name_H-M   'P 1'
#
loop_
_entity.id
_entity.type
_entity.pdbx_description
1 polymer ?
#
loop_
_entity_poly.entity_id
_entity_poly.type
_entity_poly.pdbx_seq_one_letter_code
_entity_poly.pdbx_strand_id
1 'polypeptide(L)'
;MASSIWLLQKLAYSFRPTVEIFQVERGVEFSMVYMEDVLGKSSFPWSTVPIVGFTVVPGFKVGGTVIQSQVYLMSQKCNDL
;
A
#
# COMPACT_ATOMS: atom_id res chain seq x y z
N MET A 1 -23.33 -16.93 10.61
CA MET A 1 -22.06 -16.49 10.00
C MET A 1 -22.26 -15.64 8.74
N ALA A 2 -23.28 -15.87 7.91
CA ALA A 2 -23.52 -15.05 6.71
C ALA A 2 -24.10 -13.64 7.00
N SER A 3 -24.88 -13.48 8.07
CA SER A 3 -25.53 -12.19 8.41
C SER A 3 -24.54 -11.09 8.81
N SER A 4 -23.46 -11.44 9.52
CA SER A 4 -22.41 -10.50 9.91
C SER A 4 -21.61 -10.00 8.71
N ILE A 5 -21.29 -10.88 7.76
CA ILE A 5 -20.59 -10.53 6.51
C ILE A 5 -21.46 -9.58 5.68
N TRP A 6 -22.76 -9.87 5.57
CA TRP A 6 -23.69 -9.01 4.82
C TRP A 6 -23.88 -7.63 5.47
N LEU A 7 -23.98 -7.57 6.80
CA LEU A 7 -24.02 -6.30 7.53
C LEU A 7 -22.73 -5.49 7.36
N LEU A 8 -21.58 -6.15 7.41
CA LEU A 8 -20.29 -5.51 7.19
C LEU A 8 -20.18 -4.93 5.78
N GLN A 9 -20.61 -5.66 4.76
CA GLN A 9 -20.65 -5.15 3.38
C GLN A 9 -21.59 -3.94 3.24
N LYS A 10 -22.78 -3.99 3.86
CA LYS A 10 -23.71 -2.85 3.87
C LYS A 10 -23.13 -1.64 4.59
N LEU A 11 -22.44 -1.85 5.71
CA LEU A 11 -21.77 -0.79 6.45
C LEU A 11 -20.63 -0.18 5.61
N ALA A 12 -19.79 -1.02 5.00
CA ALA A 12 -18.72 -0.60 4.11
C ALA A 12 -19.26 0.28 2.96
N TYR A 13 -20.40 -0.08 2.38
CA TYR A 13 -21.07 0.68 1.33
C TYR A 13 -21.76 1.97 1.82
N SER A 14 -22.14 2.03 3.10
CA SER A 14 -22.75 3.23 3.69
C SER A 14 -21.76 4.37 3.93
N PHE A 15 -20.45 4.06 3.98
CA PHE A 15 -19.43 5.10 4.09
C PHE A 15 -19.38 5.94 2.82
N ARG A 16 -19.78 7.20 2.95
CA ARG A 16 -19.52 8.26 1.99
C ARG A 16 -18.49 9.19 2.61
N PRO A 17 -17.30 9.38 2.03
CA PRO A 17 -16.85 8.94 0.71
C PRO A 17 -16.47 7.45 0.63
N THR A 18 -16.61 6.85 -0.55
CA THR A 18 -16.21 5.45 -0.81
C THR A 18 -14.71 5.28 -0.57
N VAL A 19 -14.34 4.23 0.18
CA VAL A 19 -12.94 3.86 0.40
C VAL A 19 -12.46 3.05 -0.81
N GLU A 20 -11.47 3.56 -1.52
CA GLU A 20 -10.75 2.84 -2.58
C GLU A 20 -9.53 2.16 -1.98
N ILE A 21 -9.40 0.85 -2.16
CA ILE A 21 -8.22 0.08 -1.73
C ILE A 21 -7.28 -0.02 -2.92
N PHE A 22 -6.00 0.29 -2.73
CA PHE A 22 -4.97 0.08 -3.75
C PHE A 22 -3.84 -0.78 -3.20
N GLN A 23 -3.34 -1.68 -4.03
CA GLN A 23 -2.23 -2.54 -3.70
C GLN A 23 -1.06 -2.23 -4.61
N VAL A 24 0.13 -2.16 -4.03
CA VAL A 24 1.35 -1.86 -4.76
C VAL A 24 1.98 -3.16 -5.26
N GLU A 25 2.34 -3.19 -6.54
CA GLU A 25 2.97 -4.36 -7.17
C GLU A 25 4.45 -4.51 -6.76
N ARG A 26 4.95 -5.75 -6.80
CA ARG A 26 6.37 -6.03 -6.62
C ARG A 26 7.15 -5.47 -7.81
N GLY A 27 8.30 -4.86 -7.54
CA GLY A 27 9.20 -4.35 -8.58
C GLY A 27 8.95 -2.90 -8.98
N VAL A 28 7.93 -2.22 -8.42
CA VAL A 28 7.70 -0.79 -8.67
C VAL A 28 8.64 0.07 -7.83
N GLU A 29 8.93 1.28 -8.32
CA GLU A 29 9.73 2.25 -7.59
C GLU A 29 8.97 2.79 -6.38
N PHE A 30 9.70 2.98 -5.28
CA PHE A 30 9.14 3.54 -4.07
C PHE A 30 8.71 5.00 -4.26
N SER A 31 7.49 5.30 -3.86
CA SER A 31 6.98 6.67 -3.83
C SER A 31 6.62 7.06 -2.40
N MET A 32 7.39 7.97 -1.81
CA MET A 32 7.15 8.49 -0.46
C MET A 32 5.77 9.16 -0.29
N VAL A 33 5.08 9.48 -1.39
CA VAL A 33 3.72 10.07 -1.36
C VAL A 33 2.65 9.01 -1.10
N TYR A 34 2.82 7.81 -1.67
CA TYR A 34 1.80 6.74 -1.66
C TYR A 34 2.21 5.53 -0.81
N MET A 35 3.47 5.46 -0.39
CA MET A 35 4.07 4.28 0.23
C MET A 35 4.88 4.68 1.45
N GLU A 36 4.84 3.81 2.46
CA GLU A 36 5.62 3.91 3.68
C GLU A 36 6.46 2.63 3.85
N ASP A 37 7.72 2.80 4.22
CA ASP A 37 8.58 1.66 4.57
C ASP A 37 8.19 1.11 5.94
N VAL A 38 7.80 -0.16 5.98
CA VAL A 38 7.42 -0.88 7.21
C VAL A 38 8.54 -0.86 8.26
N LEU A 39 9.81 -0.81 7.82
CA LEU A 39 10.96 -0.79 8.72
C LEU A 39 11.26 0.60 9.30
N GLY A 40 10.53 1.64 8.87
CA GLY A 40 10.76 3.02 9.28
C GLY A 40 12.14 3.57 8.88
N LYS A 41 12.84 2.90 7.96
CA LYS A 41 14.19 3.24 7.52
C LYS A 41 14.11 3.89 6.15
N SER A 42 13.54 5.09 6.08
CA SER A 42 13.47 5.85 4.84
C SER A 42 14.84 6.38 4.35
N SER A 43 15.91 6.21 5.13
CA SER A 43 17.29 6.55 4.71
C SER A 43 17.91 5.44 3.88
N PHE A 44 17.36 5.18 2.69
CA PHE A 44 18.14 4.52 1.66
C PHE A 44 19.16 5.52 1.11
N PRO A 45 20.42 5.11 0.87
CA PRO A 45 21.42 6.00 0.28
C PRO A 45 20.93 6.50 -1.07
N TRP A 46 21.14 7.80 -1.34
CA TRP A 46 20.66 8.52 -2.53
C TRP A 46 21.20 7.96 -3.87
N SER A 47 22.03 6.91 -3.83
CA SER A 47 22.61 6.24 -4.98
C SER A 47 21.70 5.19 -5.62
N THR A 48 20.64 4.72 -4.95
CA THR A 48 19.74 3.68 -5.47
C THR A 48 18.29 4.01 -5.21
N VAL A 49 17.45 3.99 -6.25
CA VAL A 49 15.99 4.08 -6.11
C VAL A 49 15.49 2.80 -5.44
N PRO A 50 14.91 2.87 -4.22
CA PRO A 50 14.41 1.68 -3.56
C PRO A 50 13.20 1.12 -4.29
N ILE A 51 13.12 -0.20 -4.39
CA ILE A 51 12.09 -0.91 -5.13
C ILE A 51 11.21 -1.68 -4.15
N VAL A 52 9.91 -1.73 -4.42
CA VAL A 52 8.96 -2.48 -3.60
C VAL A 52 9.18 -3.97 -3.77
N GLY A 53 9.51 -4.66 -2.69
CA GLY A 53 9.60 -6.11 -2.67
C GLY A 53 8.22 -6.76 -2.55
N PHE A 54 7.40 -6.30 -1.61
CA PHE A 54 6.02 -6.73 -1.44
C PHE A 54 5.23 -5.74 -0.57
N THR A 55 3.91 -5.78 -0.72
CA THR A 55 2.98 -4.99 0.10
C THR A 55 2.61 -5.76 1.36
N VAL A 56 2.83 -5.16 2.54
CA VAL A 56 2.42 -5.71 3.85
C VAL A 56 0.99 -5.29 4.15
N VAL A 57 0.70 -4.00 3.97
CA VAL A 57 -0.64 -3.43 4.17
C VAL A 57 -1.02 -2.64 2.92
N PRO A 58 -2.18 -2.91 2.31
CA PRO A 58 -2.64 -2.12 1.17
C PRO A 58 -2.84 -0.66 1.57
N GLY A 59 -2.72 0.23 0.60
CA GLY A 59 -3.06 1.63 0.79
C GLY A 59 -4.56 1.86 0.62
N PHE A 60 -5.03 2.98 1.16
CA PHE A 60 -6.44 3.35 1.09
C PHE A 60 -6.57 4.79 0.62
N LYS A 61 -7.60 5.07 -0.16
CA LYS A 61 -7.96 6.41 -0.59
C LYS A 61 -9.40 6.70 -0.19
N VAL A 62 -9.58 7.77 0.56
CA VAL A 62 -10.86 8.13 1.20
C VAL A 62 -11.14 9.59 0.90
N GLY A 63 -12.08 9.86 -0.01
CA GLY A 63 -12.53 11.24 -0.28
C GLY A 63 -11.45 12.23 -0.74
N GLY A 64 -10.33 11.74 -1.28
CA GLY A 64 -9.18 12.57 -1.69
C GLY A 64 -7.99 12.50 -0.73
N THR A 65 -8.17 11.98 0.48
CA THR A 65 -7.07 11.66 1.39
C THR A 65 -6.48 10.29 1.04
N VAL A 66 -5.15 10.22 0.95
CA VAL A 66 -4.41 8.98 0.72
C VAL A 66 -3.80 8.53 2.04
N ILE A 67 -4.13 7.30 2.45
CA ILE A 67 -3.45 6.55 3.49
C ILE A 67 -2.43 5.65 2.78
N GLN A 68 -1.16 5.84 3.13
CA GLN A 68 -0.04 5.20 2.45
C GLN A 68 -0.07 3.68 2.62
N SER A 69 0.34 2.97 1.57
CA SER A 69 0.52 1.53 1.61
C SER A 69 1.83 1.20 2.33
N GLN A 70 1.80 0.28 3.27
CA GLN A 70 3.00 -0.17 3.94
C GLN A 70 3.67 -1.25 3.09
N VAL A 71 4.87 -0.94 2.61
CA VAL A 71 5.64 -1.77 1.70
C VAL A 71 6.98 -2.15 2.31
N TYR A 72 7.46 -3.32 1.95
CA TYR A 72 8.83 -3.71 2.23
C TYR A 72 9.71 -3.29 1.05
N LEU A 73 10.79 -2.57 1.34
CA LEU A 73 11.71 -2.09 0.32
C LEU A 73 12.91 -3.02 0.13
N MET A 74 13.34 -3.16 -1.12
CA MET A 74 14.54 -3.88 -1.52
C MET A 74 15.49 -2.94 -2.27
N SER A 75 16.79 -3.11 -2.03
CA SER A 75 17.84 -2.25 -2.58
C SER A 75 18.19 -2.56 -4.05
N GLN A 76 17.67 -3.65 -4.62
CA GLN A 76 17.93 -4.05 -6.00
C GLN A 76 16.68 -4.59 -6.68
N LYS A 77 16.59 -4.32 -7.99
CA LYS A 77 15.71 -5.04 -8.90
C LYS A 77 16.29 -6.43 -9.04
N CYS A 78 15.66 -7.44 -8.43
CA CYS A 78 15.90 -8.80 -8.89
C CYS A 78 15.26 -8.86 -10.28
N ASN A 79 16.08 -8.71 -11.32
CA ASN A 79 15.67 -9.09 -12.66
C ASN A 79 15.46 -10.60 -12.60
N ASP A 80 14.21 -11.02 -12.43
CA ASP A 80 13.84 -12.41 -12.61
C ASP A 80 14.20 -12.78 -14.06
N LEU A 81 15.00 -13.85 -14.20
CA LEU A 81 15.53 -14.44 -15.44
C LEU A 81 14.48 -14.71 -16.52
#